data_AF-A0A1G2M462-F1
#
_entry.id   AF-A0A1G2M462-F1
#
_cell.length_a   1.000
_cell.length_b   1.000
_cell.length_c   1.000
_cell.angle_alpha   90.00
_cell.angle_beta   90.00
_cell.angle_gamma   90.00
#
_symmetry.space_group_name_H-M   'P 1'
#
loop_
_entity.id
_entity.type
_entity.pdbx_description
1 polymer ?
#
loop_
_entity_poly.entity_id
_entity_poly.type
_entity_poly.pdbx_seq_one_letter_code
_entity_poly.pdbx_strand_id
1 'polypeptide(L)'
;MKSKQKHGFTLIEILIVVAILGLLAAIAIPNFVRARAEHIRRDCVGKLLRIEGAKLARGSGTNDGTVTLESLFPNEKPLQCLAGGTYTIGTVTVPVTCSITNGWAPHVIPPPTPAAK
;
A
#
# COMPACT_ATOMS: atom_id res chain seq x y z
N MET A 1 55.48 -25.01 13.54
CA MET A 1 54.71 -23.97 12.79
C MET A 1 53.37 -24.57 12.40
N LYS A 2 52.25 -24.04 12.89
CA LYS A 2 50.91 -24.60 12.65
C LYS A 2 50.44 -24.17 11.25
N SER A 3 50.40 -25.12 10.31
CA SER A 3 49.82 -24.95 8.98
C SER A 3 48.34 -24.57 9.14
N LYS A 4 47.96 -23.36 8.72
CA LYS A 4 46.55 -22.99 8.58
C LYS A 4 46.03 -23.68 7.32
N GLN A 5 45.21 -24.72 7.50
CA GLN A 5 44.44 -25.34 6.42
C GLN A 5 43.61 -24.24 5.74
N LYS A 6 43.84 -24.02 4.45
CA LYS A 6 43.01 -23.10 3.66
C LYS A 6 41.71 -23.82 3.32
N HIS A 7 40.65 -23.54 4.08
CA HIS A 7 39.29 -23.90 3.67
C HIS A 7 38.89 -22.95 2.52
N GLY A 8 38.96 -23.46 1.29
CA GLY A 8 38.47 -22.78 0.11
C GLY A 8 37.04 -23.21 -0.20
N PHE A 9 36.19 -22.26 -0.55
CA PHE A 9 34.84 -22.49 -1.05
C PHE A 9 34.93 -23.21 -2.40
N THR A 10 34.30 -24.37 -2.55
CA THR A 10 34.36 -25.10 -3.82
C THR A 10 33.43 -24.45 -4.85
N LEU A 11 33.81 -24.45 -6.13
CA LEU A 11 32.93 -23.95 -7.20
C LEU A 11 31.59 -24.70 -7.23
N ILE A 12 31.60 -25.99 -6.87
CA ILE A 12 30.41 -26.82 -6.81
C ILE A 12 29.47 -26.42 -5.66
N GLU A 13 30.00 -26.00 -4.51
CA GLU A 13 29.16 -25.47 -3.42
C GLU A 13 28.41 -24.21 -3.86
N ILE A 14 29.06 -23.29 -4.59
CA ILE A 14 28.36 -22.08 -5.07
C ILE A 14 27.26 -22.48 -6.06
N LEU A 15 27.57 -23.43 -6.96
CA LEU A 15 26.64 -23.91 -8.00
C LEU A 15 25.33 -24.46 -7.42
N ILE A 16 25.43 -25.29 -6.39
CA ILE A 16 24.23 -25.89 -5.76
C ILE A 16 23.44 -24.81 -5.01
N VAL A 17 24.12 -23.88 -4.33
CA VAL A 17 23.46 -22.81 -3.58
C VAL A 17 22.68 -21.88 -4.52
N VAL A 18 23.27 -21.43 -5.63
CA VAL A 18 22.56 -20.56 -6.59
C VAL A 18 21.43 -21.29 -7.31
N ALA A 19 21.56 -22.61 -7.53
CA ALA A 19 20.49 -23.42 -8.11
C ALA A 19 19.25 -23.48 -7.18
N ILE A 20 19.45 -23.71 -5.89
CA ILE A 20 18.35 -23.75 -4.91
C ILE A 20 17.75 -22.35 -4.71
N LEU A 21 18.59 -21.31 -4.60
CA LEU A 21 18.11 -19.92 -4.49
C LEU A 21 17.31 -19.50 -5.74
N GLY A 22 17.73 -19.92 -6.93
CA GLY A 22 17.00 -19.67 -8.17
C GLY A 22 15.61 -20.32 -8.18
N LEU A 23 15.50 -21.57 -7.72
CA LEU A 23 14.22 -22.27 -7.60
C LEU A 23 13.27 -21.57 -6.62
N LEU A 24 13.77 -21.19 -5.44
CA LEU A 24 12.97 -20.47 -4.44
C LEU A 24 12.53 -19.10 -4.97
N ALA A 25 13.41 -18.37 -5.65
CA ALA A 25 13.12 -17.07 -6.22
C ALA A 25 12.02 -17.15 -7.30
N ALA A 26 12.02 -18.19 -8.14
CA ALA A 26 11.01 -18.37 -9.19
C ALA A 26 9.58 -18.44 -8.64
N ILE A 27 9.38 -19.04 -7.46
CA ILE A 27 8.07 -19.13 -6.81
C ILE A 27 7.80 -17.89 -5.94
N ALA A 28 8.81 -17.40 -5.23
CA ALA A 28 8.66 -16.31 -4.27
C ALA A 28 8.41 -14.95 -4.94
N ILE A 29 9.09 -14.64 -6.05
CA ILE A 29 8.99 -13.35 -6.75
C ILE A 29 7.54 -13.04 -7.20
N PRO A 30 6.83 -13.92 -7.95
CA PRO A 30 5.48 -13.59 -8.41
C PRO A 30 4.52 -13.42 -7.23
N ASN A 31 4.67 -14.20 -6.15
CA ASN A 31 3.85 -14.04 -4.96
C ASN A 31 4.15 -12.72 -4.23
N PHE A 32 5.43 -12.35 -4.09
CA PHE A 32 5.85 -11.11 -3.46
C PHE A 32 5.32 -9.87 -4.19
N VAL A 33 5.34 -9.87 -5.53
CA VAL A 33 4.80 -8.77 -6.33
C VAL A 33 3.30 -8.58 -6.07
N ARG A 34 2.53 -9.68 -6.02
CA ARG A 34 1.09 -9.64 -5.73
C ARG A 34 0.81 -9.17 -4.30
N ALA A 35 1.52 -9.72 -3.33
CA ALA A 35 1.38 -9.33 -1.92
C ALA A 35 1.69 -7.84 -1.73
N ARG A 36 2.75 -7.34 -2.37
CA ARG A 36 3.10 -5.91 -2.30
C ARG A 36 2.03 -5.01 -2.93
N ALA A 37 1.46 -5.40 -4.08
CA ALA A 37 0.37 -4.66 -4.70
C ALA A 37 -0.86 -4.59 -3.77
N GLU A 38 -1.20 -5.69 -3.09
CA GLU A 38 -2.30 -5.72 -2.12
C GLU A 38 -1.99 -4.87 -0.88
N HIS A 39 -0.77 -4.88 -0.36
CA HIS A 39 -0.36 -4.00 0.74
C HIS A 39 -0.51 -2.52 0.39
N ILE A 40 -0.07 -2.13 -0.81
CA ILE A 40 -0.25 -0.76 -1.32
C ILE A 40 -1.74 -0.43 -1.41
N ARG A 41 -2.54 -1.35 -1.94
CA ARG A 41 -4.00 -1.19 -2.04
C ARG A 41 -4.64 -0.96 -0.68
N ARG A 42 -4.32 -1.79 0.31
CA ARG A 42 -4.88 -1.71 1.67
C ARG A 42 -4.51 -0.42 2.37
N ASP A 43 -3.26 0.03 2.24
CA ASP A 43 -2.83 1.33 2.77
C ASP A 43 -3.63 2.48 2.13
N CYS A 44 -3.74 2.47 0.80
CA CYS A 44 -4.44 3.55 0.10
C CYS A 44 -5.94 3.59 0.42
N VAL A 45 -6.60 2.44 0.51
CA VAL A 45 -8.02 2.33 0.89
C VAL A 45 -8.24 2.67 2.37
N GLY A 46 -7.34 2.26 3.27
CA GLY A 46 -7.45 2.60 4.69
C GLY A 46 -7.37 4.11 4.94
N LYS A 47 -6.44 4.79 4.24
CA LYS A 47 -6.36 6.25 4.27
C LYS A 47 -7.60 6.92 3.67
N LEU A 48 -8.17 6.37 2.60
CA LEU A 48 -9.39 6.86 1.97
C LEU A 48 -10.58 6.86 2.94
N LEU A 49 -10.78 5.73 3.64
CA LEU A 49 -11.81 5.57 4.66
C LEU A 49 -11.61 6.52 5.84
N ARG A 50 -10.35 6.77 6.23
CA ARG A 50 -10.02 7.71 7.29
C ARG A 50 -10.35 9.16 6.91
N ILE A 51 -10.07 9.55 5.67
CA ILE A 51 -10.44 10.87 5.14
C ILE A 51 -11.96 11.02 5.07
N GLU A 52 -12.66 9.98 4.60
CA GLU A 52 -14.11 9.99 4.52
C GLU A 52 -14.77 10.08 5.91
N GLY A 53 -14.28 9.29 6.88
CA GLY A 53 -14.71 9.37 8.27
C GLY A 53 -14.47 10.75 8.88
N ALA A 54 -13.30 11.36 8.63
CA ALA A 54 -13.00 12.71 9.09
C ALA A 54 -13.91 13.77 8.42
N LYS A 55 -14.22 13.60 7.14
CA LYS A 55 -15.16 14.46 6.40
C LYS A 55 -16.56 14.40 7.00
N LEU A 56 -17.04 13.20 7.35
CA LEU A 56 -18.34 13.01 7.99
C LEU A 56 -18.36 13.55 9.43
N ALA A 57 -17.30 13.29 10.20
CA ALA A 57 -17.19 13.70 11.60
C ALA A 57 -17.11 15.23 11.78
N ARG A 58 -16.57 15.96 10.80
CA ARG A 58 -16.47 17.42 10.87
C ARG A 58 -17.83 18.13 10.90
N GLY A 59 -18.90 17.49 10.43
CA GLY A 59 -20.23 18.07 10.40
C GLY A 59 -20.32 19.20 9.36
N SER A 60 -21.30 19.10 8.47
CA SER A 60 -21.60 20.09 7.43
C SER A 60 -22.12 21.40 8.04
N GLY A 61 -21.26 22.16 8.71
CA GLY A 61 -21.53 23.52 9.16
C GLY A 61 -20.72 24.49 8.31
N THR A 62 -21.42 25.30 7.53
CA THR A 62 -20.95 26.49 6.80
C THR A 62 -20.27 26.25 5.44
N ASN A 63 -21.03 26.57 4.39
CA ASN A 63 -20.63 27.04 3.06
C ASN A 63 -19.41 26.37 2.40
N ASP A 64 -19.72 25.54 1.40
CA ASP A 64 -18.87 24.95 0.36
C ASP A 64 -17.52 25.64 0.08
N GLY A 65 -16.55 25.43 0.95
CA GLY A 65 -15.14 25.58 0.65
C GLY A 65 -14.57 24.20 0.32
N THR A 66 -13.78 24.09 -0.75
CA THR A 66 -13.03 22.87 -1.07
C THR A 66 -12.25 22.40 0.16
N VAL A 67 -12.68 21.30 0.79
CA VAL A 67 -12.03 20.76 1.98
C VAL A 67 -10.71 20.12 1.55
N THR A 68 -9.60 20.75 1.92
CA THR A 68 -8.27 20.21 1.63
C THR A 68 -7.82 19.25 2.73
N LEU A 69 -6.97 18.27 2.38
CA LEU A 69 -6.40 17.31 3.33
C LEU A 69 -5.71 18.01 4.52
N GLU A 70 -5.04 19.12 4.26
CA GLU A 70 -4.38 19.96 5.28
C GLU A 70 -5.36 20.41 6.37
N SER A 71 -6.58 20.77 5.98
CA SER A 71 -7.60 21.28 6.91
C SER A 71 -8.25 20.17 7.75
N LEU A 72 -8.18 18.91 7.29
CA LEU A 72 -8.69 17.75 8.02
C LEU A 72 -7.61 17.12 8.90
N PHE A 73 -6.35 17.21 8.49
CA PHE A 73 -5.22 16.59 9.17
C PHE A 73 -4.07 17.61 9.32
N PRO A 74 -4.23 18.62 10.18
CA PRO A 74 -3.29 19.74 10.28
C PRO A 74 -1.90 19.37 10.80
N ASN A 75 -1.77 18.22 11.49
CA ASN A 75 -0.51 17.76 12.10
C ASN A 75 -0.03 16.42 11.53
N GLU A 76 -0.62 15.95 10.42
CA GLU A 76 -0.21 14.69 9.82
C GLU A 76 0.41 14.92 8.46
N LYS A 77 1.46 14.15 8.14
CA LYS A 77 2.03 14.11 6.78
C LYS A 77 0.87 13.90 5.79
N PRO A 78 0.84 14.60 4.63
CA PRO A 78 -0.26 14.48 3.69
C PRO A 78 -0.53 13.01 3.41
N LEU A 79 -1.78 12.61 3.61
CA LEU A 79 -2.23 11.27 3.27
C LEU A 79 -2.09 11.16 1.75
N GLN A 80 -0.97 10.61 1.29
CA GLN A 80 -0.74 10.25 -0.09
C GLN A 80 -0.84 8.74 -0.19
N CYS A 81 -1.40 8.27 -1.30
CA CYS A 81 -1.42 6.85 -1.59
C CYS A 81 0.01 6.39 -1.83
N LEU A 82 0.39 5.24 -1.26
CA LEU A 82 1.73 4.66 -1.42
C LEU A 82 2.05 4.33 -2.89
N ALA A 83 1.03 4.22 -3.75
CA ALA A 83 1.17 4.11 -5.20
C ALA A 83 1.44 5.45 -5.92
N GLY A 84 1.54 6.57 -5.19
CA GLY A 84 1.78 7.91 -5.74
C GLY A 84 0.51 8.70 -6.12
N GLY A 85 -0.68 8.14 -5.81
CA GLY A 85 -1.95 8.81 -6.07
C GLY A 85 -2.31 9.87 -5.03
N THR A 86 -2.97 10.93 -5.48
CA THR A 86 -3.64 11.93 -4.62
C THR A 86 -5.09 11.55 -4.34
N TYR A 87 -5.62 12.03 -3.21
CA TYR A 87 -7.04 11.90 -2.87
C TYR A 87 -7.77 13.18 -3.23
N THR A 88 -8.86 13.04 -3.97
CA THR A 88 -9.75 14.14 -4.32
C THR A 88 -10.88 14.16 -3.31
N ILE A 89 -10.89 15.20 -2.49
CA ILE A 89 -11.95 15.44 -1.50
C ILE A 89 -12.96 16.39 -2.15
N GLY A 90 -14.08 15.83 -2.58
CA GLY A 90 -15.24 16.62 -3.01
C GLY A 90 -16.01 17.18 -1.81
N THR A 91 -17.23 17.64 -2.07
CA THR A 91 -18.18 18.03 -1.02
C THR A 91 -18.54 16.83 -0.13
N VAL A 92 -19.23 17.06 0.98
CA VAL A 92 -19.63 16.00 1.92
C VAL A 92 -20.44 14.89 1.23
N THR A 93 -21.22 15.24 0.20
CA THR A 93 -22.05 14.32 -0.61
C THR A 93 -21.28 13.55 -1.68
N VAL A 94 -20.09 14.00 -2.10
CA VAL A 94 -19.28 13.31 -3.11
C VAL A 94 -18.28 12.38 -2.41
N PRO A 95 -18.27 11.07 -2.68
CA PRO A 95 -17.33 10.15 -2.05
C PRO A 95 -15.89 10.56 -2.37
N VAL A 96 -15.00 10.37 -1.39
CA VAL A 96 -13.57 10.63 -1.60
C VAL A 96 -13.04 9.58 -2.57
N THR A 97 -12.27 10.00 -3.57
CA THR A 97 -11.69 9.09 -4.56
C THR A 97 -10.18 9.25 -4.64
N CYS A 98 -9.48 8.18 -4.96
CA CYS A 98 -8.05 8.22 -5.29
C CYS A 98 -7.89 8.40 -6.81
N SER A 99 -6.90 9.16 -7.26
CA SER A 99 -6.56 9.30 -8.68
C SER A 99 -6.19 7.97 -9.37
N ILE A 100 -5.78 6.96 -8.59
CA ILE A 100 -5.47 5.62 -9.09
C ILE A 100 -6.71 4.72 -8.91
N THR A 101 -7.67 4.88 -9.82
CA THR A 101 -8.90 4.07 -9.88
C THR A 101 -8.80 2.88 -10.83
N ASN A 102 -7.81 2.86 -11.72
CA ASN A 102 -7.68 1.86 -12.78
C ASN A 102 -6.40 1.04 -12.61
N GLY A 103 -6.50 -0.29 -12.76
CA GLY A 103 -5.38 -1.23 -12.67
C GLY A 103 -5.77 -2.57 -12.05
N TRP A 104 -4.79 -3.47 -11.88
CA TRP A 104 -4.96 -4.77 -11.19
C TRP A 104 -5.54 -4.60 -9.77
N ALA A 105 -5.20 -3.51 -9.08
CA ALA A 105 -5.60 -3.23 -7.70
C ALA A 105 -6.21 -1.83 -7.57
N PRO A 106 -7.48 -1.61 -7.96
CA PRO A 106 -8.11 -0.28 -7.96
C PRO A 106 -8.37 0.26 -6.54
N HIS A 107 -7.91 1.46 -6.20
CA HIS A 107 -8.09 2.04 -4.86
C HIS A 107 -9.49 2.64 -4.66
N VAL A 108 -10.48 1.76 -4.53
CA VAL A 108 -11.89 2.14 -4.33
C VAL A 108 -12.36 1.65 -2.97
N ILE A 109 -13.21 2.44 -2.32
CA ILE A 109 -13.91 2.06 -1.09
C ILE A 109 -14.65 0.75 -1.36
N PRO A 110 -14.34 -0.35 -0.64
CA PRO A 110 -15.13 -1.56 -0.77
C PRO A 110 -16.58 -1.25 -0.36
N PRO A 111 -17.59 -1.81 -1.06
CA PRO A 111 -18.97 -1.66 -0.62
C PRO A 111 -19.08 -2.11 0.85
N PRO A 112 -19.98 -1.50 1.64
CA PRO A 112 -20.19 -1.93 3.02
C PRO A 112 -20.49 -3.42 3.00
N THR A 113 -19.56 -4.23 3.51
CA THR A 113 -19.79 -5.66 3.68
C THR A 113 -21.02 -5.78 4.58
N PRO A 114 -22.09 -6.49 4.17
CA PRO A 114 -23.20 -6.73 5.07
C PRO A 114 -22.62 -7.37 6.32
N ALA A 115 -22.81 -6.73 7.47
CA ALA A 115 -22.38 -7.27 8.75
C ALA A 115 -22.86 -8.71 8.83
N ALA A 116 -21.91 -9.65 8.88
CA ALA A 116 -22.23 -11.06 9.11
C ALA A 116 -23.01 -11.09 10.43
N LYS A 117 -24.31 -11.39 10.31
CA LYS A 117 -25.26 -11.46 11.42
C LYS A 117 -25.12 -12.78 12.15
#